data_AF-A0A0F2J9V6-F1
#
_entry.id   AF-A0A0F2J9V6-F1
#
_cell.length_a   1.000
_cell.length_b   1.000
_cell.length_c   1.000
_cell.angle_alpha   90.00
_cell.angle_beta   90.00
_cell.angle_gamma   90.00
#
_symmetry.space_group_name_H-M   'P 1'
#
loop_
_entity.id
_entity.type
_entity.pdbx_description
1 polymer ?
#
loop_
_entity_poly.entity_id
_entity_poly.type
_entity_poly.pdbx_seq_one_letter_code
_entity_poly.pdbx_strand_id
1 'polypeptide(L)' 'MDREGIKEVSAAAASGQMDAVLIKNVSCLGRDILPTLAYIAQPNRWGVEAVSVTEGIIKNIVPNEAIDHIIDTMQM' A
#
# COMPACT_ATOMS: atom_id res chain seq x y z
N MET A 1 -3.74 -9.29 10.20
CA MET A 1 -4.62 -9.07 9.02
C MET A 1 -4.60 -10.34 8.19
N ASP A 2 -5.73 -11.05 8.08
CA ASP A 2 -5.81 -12.31 7.34
C ASP A 2 -6.40 -12.07 5.95
N ARG A 3 -5.60 -11.48 5.07
CA ARG A 3 -5.98 -11.10 3.71
C ARG A 3 -4.99 -11.69 2.72
N GLU A 4 -5.24 -12.91 2.29
CA GLU A 4 -4.35 -13.68 1.40
C GLU A 4 -3.97 -12.89 0.15
N GLY A 5 -4.93 -12.28 -0.55
CA GLY A 5 -4.62 -11.48 -1.75
C GLY A 5 -3.69 -10.28 -1.49
N ILE A 6 -3.76 -9.67 -0.30
CA ILE A 6 -2.81 -8.61 0.08
C ILE A 6 -1.42 -9.20 0.31
N LYS A 7 -1.32 -10.34 1.01
CA LYS A 7 -0.05 -11.01 1.29
C LYS A 7 0.64 -11.46 0.00
N GLU A 8 -0.09 -12.05 -0.94
CA GLU A 8 0.43 -12.51 -2.24
C GLU A 8 0.98 -11.36 -3.07
N VAL A 9 0.23 -10.26 -3.19
CA VAL A 9 0.67 -9.07 -3.93
C VAL A 9 1.90 -8.46 -3.27
N SER A 10 1.92 -8.33 -1.94
CA SER A 10 3.08 -7.83 -1.20
C SER A 10 4.32 -8.70 -1.41
N ALA A 11 4.18 -10.04 -1.43
CA ALA A 11 5.30 -10.94 -1.67
C ALA A 11 5.84 -10.81 -3.11
N ALA A 12 4.95 -10.75 -4.11
CA ALA A 12 5.36 -10.57 -5.49
C ALA A 12 6.01 -9.19 -5.73
N ALA A 13 5.51 -8.13 -5.07
CA ALA A 13 6.10 -6.80 -5.10
C ALA A 13 7.51 -6.78 -4.46
N ALA A 14 7.66 -7.43 -3.30
CA ALA A 14 8.96 -7.54 -2.62
C ALA A 14 10.00 -8.34 -3.44
N SER A 15 9.54 -9.30 -4.26
CA SER A 15 10.40 -10.11 -5.12
C SER A 15 10.84 -9.41 -6.42
N GLY A 16 10.34 -8.20 -6.70
CA GLY A 16 10.63 -7.46 -7.93
C GLY A 16 9.99 -8.08 -9.18
N GLN A 17 8.96 -8.92 -9.02
CA GLN A 17 8.25 -9.58 -10.11
C GLN A 17 7.16 -8.72 -10.75
N MET A 18 6.94 -7.51 -10.25
CA MET A 18 5.92 -6.58 -10.76
C MET A 18 6.42 -5.14 -10.73
N ASP A 19 5.92 -4.33 -11.66
CA ASP A 19 6.15 -2.89 -11.73
C ASP A 19 4.94 -2.08 -11.23
N ALA A 20 3.75 -2.69 -11.19
CA ALA A 20 2.53 -2.04 -10.74
C ALA A 20 1.52 -3.01 -10.13
N VAL A 21 0.72 -2.52 -9.18
CA VAL A 21 -0.47 -3.19 -8.64
C VAL A 21 -1.72 -2.45 -9.09
N LEU A 22 -2.65 -3.17 -9.73
CA LEU A 22 -3.94 -2.63 -10.14
C LEU A 22 -5.01 -2.93 -9.07
N ILE A 23 -5.72 -1.89 -8.64
CA ILE A 23 -6.85 -1.99 -7.71
C ILE A 23 -8.09 -1.34 -8.30
N LYS A 24 -9.28 -1.84 -7.95
CA LYS A 24 -10.54 -1.28 -8.44
C LYS A 24 -10.76 0.14 -7.93
N ASN A 25 -10.63 0.32 -6.62
CA ASN A 25 -10.67 1.59 -5.90
C ASN A 25 -9.95 1.47 -4.55
N VAL A 26 -9.56 2.59 -3.95
CA VAL A 26 -8.87 2.61 -2.63
C VAL A 26 -9.72 1.95 -1.54
N SER A 27 -11.04 2.10 -1.61
CA SER A 27 -11.96 1.53 -0.62
C SER A 27 -11.93 -0.01 -0.56
N CYS A 28 -11.44 -0.69 -1.60
CA CYS A 28 -11.22 -2.14 -1.58
C CYS A 28 -10.03 -2.56 -0.68
N LEU A 29 -9.07 -1.66 -0.44
CA LEU A 29 -7.86 -1.96 0.31
C LEU A 29 -8.08 -1.99 1.82
N GLY A 30 -9.09 -1.31 2.34
CA GLY A 30 -9.31 -1.21 3.77
C GLY A 30 -10.44 -0.25 4.12
N ARG A 31 -10.97 -0.41 5.33
CA ARG A 31 -11.90 0.54 5.95
C ARG A 31 -11.14 1.61 6.75
N ASP A 32 -9.99 1.22 7.30
CA ASP A 32 -9.14 2.08 8.10
C ASP A 32 -8.07 2.74 7.24
N ILE A 33 -7.88 4.04 7.44
CA ILE A 33 -6.96 4.83 6.62
C ILE A 33 -5.49 4.46 6.85
N LEU A 34 -5.10 4.12 8.08
CA LEU A 34 -3.70 3.80 8.41
C LEU A 34 -3.23 2.48 7.77
N PRO A 35 -3.94 1.34 7.91
CA PRO A 35 -3.57 0.11 7.19
C PRO A 35 -3.58 0.29 5.67
N THR A 36 -4.49 1.12 5.15
CA THR A 36 -4.57 1.41 3.71
C THR A 36 -3.34 2.20 3.24
N LEU A 37 -2.95 3.23 3.98
CA LEU A 37 -1.73 4.00 3.70
C LEU A 37 -0.47 3.15 3.83
N ALA A 38 -0.38 2.31 4.87
CA ALA A 38 0.73 1.38 5.06
C ALA A 38 0.87 0.42 3.87
N TYR A 39 -0.26 -0.14 3.42
CA TYR A 39 -0.29 -1.03 2.26
C TYR A 39 0.10 -0.31 0.97
N ILE A 40 -0.26 0.95 0.75
CA ILE A 40 0.12 1.70 -0.46
C ILE A 40 1.60 2.14 -0.39
N ALA A 41 2.09 2.49 0.80
CA ALA A 41 3.47 2.92 1.00
C ALA A 41 4.47 1.79 0.71
N GLN A 42 4.12 0.56 1.05
CA GLN A 42 5.04 -0.58 1.00
C GLN A 42 5.45 -1.00 -0.43
N PRO A 43 4.54 -1.17 -1.42
CA PRO A 43 4.88 -1.36 -2.83
C PRO A 43 5.71 -0.21 -3.39
N ASN A 44 5.38 1.05 -3.05
CA ASN A 44 6.16 2.21 -3.50
C ASN A 44 7.63 2.15 -3.03
N ARG A 45 7.90 1.60 -1.82
CA ARG A 45 9.29 1.36 -1.35
C ARG A 45 10.04 0.37 -2.22
N TRP A 46 9.34 -0.55 -2.87
CA TRP A 46 9.90 -1.55 -3.78
C TRP A 46 9.90 -1.10 -5.25
N GLY A 47 9.54 0.16 -5.52
CA GLY A 47 9.45 0.69 -6.88
C GLY A 47 8.20 0.24 -7.64
N VAL A 48 7.21 -0.33 -6.94
CA VAL A 48 5.95 -0.80 -7.52
C VAL A 48 4.88 0.29 -7.39
N GLU A 49 4.30 0.70 -8.52
CA GLU A 49 3.30 1.75 -8.55
C GLU A 49 1.89 1.23 -8.24
N ALA A 50 1.18 1.88 -7.31
CA ALA A 50 -0.22 1.57 -7.03
C ALA A 50 -1.14 2.34 -7.98
N VAL A 51 -1.95 1.63 -8.78
CA VAL A 51 -2.86 2.22 -9.75
C VAL A 51 -4.30 1.80 -9.46
N SER A 52 -5.17 2.77 -9.28
CA SER A 52 -6.60 2.55 -9.23
C SER A 52 -7.26 2.75 -10.59
N VAL A 53 -8.21 1.86 -10.91
CA VAL A 53 -9.09 2.00 -12.08
C VAL A 53 -9.95 3.27 -11.99
N THR A 54 -10.35 3.67 -10.79
CA THR A 54 -11.29 4.78 -10.57
C THR A 54 -10.61 6.07 -10.16
N GLU A 55 -9.47 5.99 -9.47
CA GLU A 55 -8.74 7.16 -8.96
C GLU A 55 -7.43 7.43 -9.71
N GLY A 56 -6.99 6.54 -10.61
CA GLY A 56 -5.72 6.66 -11.32
C GLY A 56 -4.52 6.28 -10.44
N ILE A 57 -3.35 6.84 -10.77
CA ILE A 57 -2.11 6.58 -10.02
C ILE A 57 -2.24 7.12 -8.60
N ILE A 58 -2.03 6.25 -7.62
CA ILE A 58 -2.09 6.59 -6.21
C ILE A 58 -0.71 6.98 -5.73
N LYS A 59 -0.52 8.28 -5.54
CA LYS A 59 0.74 8.83 -5.04
C LYS A 59 0.66 8.96 -3.53
N ASN A 60 1.66 8.40 -2.85
CA ASN A 60 1.92 8.74 -1.48
C ASN A 60 2.94 9.88 -1.44
N ILE A 61 2.49 11.08 -1.07
CA ILE A 61 3.32 12.28 -1.00
C ILE A 61 4.01 12.40 0.36
N VAL A 62 3.60 11.57 1.32
CA VAL A 62 4.14 11.56 2.68
C VAL A 62 5.40 10.69 2.68
N PRO A 63 6.53 11.18 3.22
CA PRO A 63 7.72 10.35 3.40
C PRO A 63 7.38 9.10 4.20
N ASN A 64 7.91 7.96 3.75
CA ASN A 64 7.74 6.65 4.38
C ASN A 64 8.04 6.67 5.90
N GLU A 65 9.07 7.41 6.30
CA GLU A 65 9.47 7.61 7.71
C GLU A 65 8.39 8.29 8.55
N ALA A 66 7.67 9.26 7.96
CA ALA A 66 6.57 9.94 8.64
C ALA A 66 5.35 9.01 8.78
N ILE A 67 5.12 8.13 7.82
CA ILE A 67 4.05 7.11 7.91
C ILE A 67 4.36 6.11 9.01
N ASP A 68 5.60 5.61 9.06
CA ASP A 68 6.03 4.67 10.09
C ASP A 68 5.89 5.30 11.49
N HIS A 69 6.33 6.56 11.65
CA HIS A 69 6.19 7.28 12.91
C HIS A 69 4.72 7.47 13.36
N ILE A 70 3.81 7.75 12.43
CA ILE A 70 2.38 7.86 12.73
C ILE A 70 1.81 6.51 13.18
N ILE A 71 2.15 5.42 12.47
CA ILE A 71 1.70 4.07 12.79
C ILE A 71 2.19 3.68 14.19
N ASP A 72 3.48 3.87 14.47
CA ASP A 72 4.08 3.55 15.77
C ASP A 72 3.41 4.33 16.91
N THR A 73 3.18 5.63 16.71
CA THR A 73 2.53 6.50 17.70
C THR A 73 1.11 6.06 18.02
N MET A 74 0.37 5.55 17.02
CA MET A 74 -1.03 5.15 17.16
C MET A 74 -1.21 3.70 17.62
N GLN A 75 -0.15 2.91 17.65
CA GLN A 75 -0.15 1.52 18.14
C GLN A 75 0.35 1.38 19.59
N MET A 76 0.83 2.48 20.20
CA MET A 76 1.05 2.60 21.66
C MET A 76 -0.24 2.92 22.41
#